data_AF-A0A1E4RYK9-F1
#
_entry.id   AF-A0A1E4RYK9-F1
#
_cell.length_a   1.000
_cell.length_b   1.000
_cell.length_c   1.000
_cell.angle_alpha   90.00
_cell.angle_beta   90.00
_cell.angle_gamma   90.00
#
_symmetry.space_group_name_H-M   'P 1'
#
loop_
_entity.id
_entity.type
_entity.pdbx_description
1 polymer ?
#
loop_
_entity_poly.entity_id
_entity_poly.type
_entity_poly.pdbx_seq_one_letter_code
_entity_poly.pdbx_strand_id
1 'polypeptide(L)'
;MSFFQNLSKNLQTGLNEGYSQAQKLSSEITPLAQRTARQIQEKLGQTDDISQLPQEYTELEQKVDLLKSVYKTLLSVTSTFDSESYDYPNNVKESVTEMSKNFTNKVEKLASARSTSEAHAVIVSENPRSLPKTLNQALSTAANVSALKIQQLSTDDSLDIVAQGLTQVGQVEAKISEAKLQQDKLIQTNVNKPFVLQLKQSLSVADRARKNVENKRLSYDAARSSLKNCKPEKEASLRVTLESLEDEFAAATEDAVVVMKDVLKKAEVLEQLTELITAQLAFHKAASELLGQLLPTLENLKEDAGGKVLSDIEDADI
;
A
#
# COMPACT_ATOMS: atom_id res chain seq x y z
N MET A 1 -17.74 -45.63 -52.70
CA MET A 1 -17.67 -46.32 -51.40
C MET A 1 -16.77 -45.64 -50.34
N SER A 2 -15.99 -44.58 -50.65
CA SER A 2 -15.02 -44.01 -49.69
C SER A 2 -15.58 -42.87 -48.79
N PHE A 3 -16.63 -42.17 -49.23
CA PHE A 3 -17.15 -40.99 -48.51
C PHE A 3 -17.90 -41.35 -47.20
N PHE A 4 -18.75 -42.38 -47.24
CA PHE A 4 -19.50 -42.85 -46.07
C PHE A 4 -18.62 -43.53 -45.00
N GLN A 5 -17.49 -44.11 -45.43
CA GLN A 5 -16.56 -44.80 -44.54
C GLN A 5 -15.65 -43.83 -43.78
N ASN A 6 -15.35 -42.67 -44.37
CA ASN A 6 -14.61 -41.59 -43.70
C ASN A 6 -15.51 -40.78 -42.75
N LEU A 7 -16.80 -40.61 -43.08
CA LEU A 7 -17.74 -39.94 -42.19
C LEU A 7 -17.99 -40.75 -40.91
N SER A 8 -18.12 -42.08 -41.01
CA SER A 8 -18.33 -42.93 -39.83
C SER A 8 -17.09 -42.96 -38.92
N LYS A 9 -15.88 -43.00 -39.49
CA LYS A 9 -14.63 -42.93 -38.73
C LYS A 9 -14.49 -41.59 -38.01
N ASN A 10 -14.71 -40.46 -38.69
CA ASN A 10 -14.58 -39.14 -38.07
C ASN A 10 -15.64 -38.89 -36.97
N LEU A 11 -16.85 -39.44 -37.12
CA LEU A 11 -17.90 -39.35 -36.10
C LEU A 11 -17.58 -40.25 -34.89
N GLN A 12 -17.01 -41.44 -35.10
CA GLN A 12 -16.55 -42.32 -34.03
C GLN A 12 -15.37 -41.71 -33.25
N THR A 13 -14.42 -41.07 -33.95
CA THR A 13 -13.29 -40.39 -33.30
C THR A 13 -13.77 -39.20 -32.48
N GLY A 14 -14.66 -38.35 -33.01
CA GLY A 14 -15.23 -37.22 -32.28
C GLY A 14 -16.10 -37.61 -31.07
N LEU A 15 -16.82 -38.73 -31.17
CA LEU A 15 -17.56 -39.30 -30.03
C LEU A 15 -16.61 -39.84 -28.95
N ASN A 16 -15.56 -40.59 -29.33
CA ASN A 16 -14.58 -41.11 -28.37
C ASN A 16 -13.77 -39.99 -27.69
N GLU A 17 -13.43 -38.92 -28.40
CA GLU A 17 -12.80 -37.73 -27.82
C GLU A 17 -13.73 -37.01 -26.83
N GLY A 18 -15.02 -36.85 -27.19
CA GLY A 18 -16.04 -36.29 -26.29
C GLY A 18 -16.29 -37.14 -25.04
N TYR A 19 -16.31 -38.47 -25.19
CA TYR A 19 -16.40 -39.40 -24.04
C TYR A 19 -15.17 -39.30 -23.15
N SER A 20 -13.96 -39.21 -23.71
CA SER A 20 -12.73 -39.07 -22.92
C SER A 20 -12.66 -37.73 -22.16
N GLN A 21 -13.20 -36.65 -22.73
CA GLN A 21 -13.31 -35.34 -22.07
C GLN A 21 -14.41 -35.34 -20.99
N ALA A 22 -15.56 -35.97 -21.26
CA ALA A 22 -16.63 -36.14 -20.27
C ALA A 22 -16.20 -37.01 -19.08
N GLN A 23 -15.36 -38.02 -19.32
CA GLN A 23 -14.81 -38.90 -18.28
C GLN A 23 -13.74 -38.19 -17.44
N LYS A 24 -12.94 -37.29 -18.03
CA LYS A 24 -12.04 -36.38 -17.30
C LYS A 24 -12.80 -35.34 -16.47
N LEU A 25 -13.84 -34.73 -17.05
CA LEU A 25 -14.74 -33.82 -16.34
C LEU A 25 -15.45 -34.53 -15.18
N SER A 26 -15.95 -35.77 -15.36
CA SER A 26 -16.61 -36.51 -14.28
C SER A 26 -15.63 -36.94 -13.18
N SER A 27 -14.38 -37.31 -13.53
CA SER A 27 -13.34 -37.65 -12.56
C SER A 27 -12.81 -36.46 -11.77
N GLU A 28 -12.89 -35.24 -12.33
CA GLU A 28 -12.50 -34.00 -11.63
C GLU A 28 -13.66 -33.38 -10.82
N ILE A 29 -14.91 -33.49 -11.30
CA ILE A 29 -16.10 -32.93 -10.64
C ILE A 29 -16.51 -33.76 -9.41
N THR A 30 -16.39 -35.09 -9.46
CA THR A 30 -16.76 -35.99 -8.35
C THR A 30 -15.98 -35.70 -7.05
N PRO A 31 -14.63 -35.57 -7.06
CA PRO A 31 -13.88 -35.27 -5.84
C PRO A 31 -14.12 -33.85 -5.31
N LEU A 32 -14.37 -32.86 -6.17
CA LEU A 32 -14.72 -31.50 -5.74
C LEU A 32 -16.10 -31.44 -5.06
N ALA A 33 -17.10 -32.14 -5.61
CA ALA A 33 -18.43 -32.21 -5.01
C ALA A 33 -18.41 -32.93 -3.65
N GLN A 34 -17.64 -34.01 -3.53
CA GLN A 34 -17.48 -34.76 -2.26
C GLN A 34 -16.79 -33.92 -1.18
N ARG A 35 -15.72 -33.20 -1.53
CA ARG A 35 -15.04 -32.26 -0.61
C ARG A 35 -15.99 -31.14 -0.14
N THR A 36 -16.75 -30.56 -1.06
CA THR A 36 -17.70 -29.48 -0.76
C THR A 36 -18.82 -29.98 0.16
N ALA A 37 -19.35 -31.19 -0.10
CA ALA A 37 -20.37 -31.81 0.75
C ALA A 37 -19.84 -32.06 2.17
N ARG A 38 -18.59 -32.51 2.32
CA ARG A 38 -17.97 -32.71 3.64
C ARG A 38 -17.76 -31.41 4.41
N GLN A 39 -17.28 -30.35 3.75
CA GLN A 39 -17.16 -29.02 4.37
C GLN A 39 -18.50 -28.49 4.91
N ILE A 40 -19.60 -28.74 4.18
CA ILE A 40 -20.94 -28.33 4.62
C ILE A 40 -21.40 -29.17 5.82
N GLN A 41 -21.17 -30.49 5.81
CA GLN A 41 -21.50 -31.38 6.93
C GLN A 41 -20.76 -31.00 8.22
N GLU A 42 -19.48 -30.67 8.12
CA GLU A 42 -18.66 -30.24 9.26
C GLU A 42 -19.13 -28.88 9.80
N LYS A 43 -19.43 -27.90 8.93
CA LYS A 43 -19.95 -26.58 9.35
C LYS A 43 -21.34 -26.64 9.99
N LEU A 44 -22.15 -27.64 9.65
CA LEU A 44 -23.47 -27.88 10.26
C LEU A 44 -23.40 -28.74 11.54
N GLY A 45 -22.21 -29.19 11.95
CA GLY A 45 -22.03 -30.01 13.15
C GLY A 45 -22.63 -31.41 13.05
N GLN A 46 -22.77 -31.96 11.83
CA GLN A 46 -23.36 -33.28 11.61
C GLN A 46 -22.34 -34.44 11.68
N THR A 47 -21.07 -34.17 11.92
CA THR A 47 -19.98 -35.17 11.84
C THR A 47 -18.93 -35.00 12.95
N ASP A 48 -18.74 -36.04 13.77
CA ASP A 48 -17.80 -36.05 14.91
C ASP A 48 -16.42 -36.66 14.58
N ASP A 49 -16.26 -37.29 13.41
CA ASP A 49 -15.00 -37.95 12.97
C ASP A 49 -14.21 -37.00 12.05
N ILE A 50 -13.67 -35.93 12.64
CA ILE A 50 -12.82 -34.93 11.97
C ILE A 50 -11.36 -35.27 12.28
N SER A 51 -10.54 -35.42 11.24
CA SER A 51 -9.11 -35.66 11.44
C SER A 51 -8.44 -34.48 12.15
N GLN A 52 -7.76 -34.79 13.25
CA GLN A 52 -7.04 -33.81 14.06
C GLN A 52 -5.70 -33.46 13.41
N LEU A 53 -5.33 -32.19 13.51
CA LEU A 53 -4.03 -31.71 13.03
C LEU A 53 -3.00 -31.77 14.18
N PRO A 54 -1.71 -32.00 13.89
CA PRO A 54 -0.67 -31.99 14.91
C PRO A 54 -0.63 -30.66 15.69
N GLN A 55 -0.35 -30.72 16.98
CA GLN A 55 -0.29 -29.52 17.83
C GLN A 55 0.68 -28.47 17.27
N GLU A 56 1.87 -28.90 16.84
CA GLU A 56 2.87 -28.01 16.23
C GLU A 56 2.31 -27.24 15.02
N TYR A 57 1.53 -27.91 14.16
CA TYR A 57 0.90 -27.27 13.02
C TYR A 57 -0.08 -26.18 13.48
N THR A 58 -0.95 -26.49 14.44
CA THR A 58 -1.97 -25.54 14.93
C THR A 58 -1.34 -24.31 15.62
N GLU A 59 -0.25 -24.50 16.37
CA GLU A 59 0.48 -23.40 17.00
C GLU A 59 1.16 -22.50 15.96
N LEU A 60 1.70 -23.09 14.89
CA LEU A 60 2.28 -22.33 13.78
C LEU A 60 1.23 -21.54 13.01
N GLU A 61 0.05 -22.11 12.77
CA GLU A 61 -1.06 -21.38 12.14
C GLU A 61 -1.43 -20.13 12.94
N GLN A 62 -1.59 -20.25 14.25
CA GLN A 62 -1.91 -19.12 15.13
C GLN A 62 -0.84 -18.04 15.07
N LYS A 63 0.45 -18.42 15.09
CA LYS A 63 1.57 -17.48 14.98
C LYS A 63 1.59 -16.78 13.63
N VAL A 64 1.37 -17.50 12.53
CA VAL A 64 1.32 -16.93 11.18
C VAL A 64 0.12 -15.99 11.02
N ASP A 65 -1.05 -16.34 11.55
CA ASP A 65 -2.25 -15.50 11.50
C ASP A 65 -2.08 -14.23 12.32
N LEU A 66 -1.49 -14.33 13.51
CA LEU A 66 -1.14 -13.18 14.33
C LEU A 66 -0.17 -12.26 13.59
N LEU A 67 0.90 -12.82 13.00
CA LEU A 67 1.87 -12.06 12.23
C LEU A 67 1.22 -11.35 11.03
N LYS A 68 0.34 -12.03 10.31
CA LYS A 68 -0.43 -11.47 9.21
C LYS A 68 -1.32 -10.31 9.66
N SER A 69 -1.95 -10.45 10.82
CA SER A 69 -2.74 -9.39 11.44
C SER A 69 -1.87 -8.16 11.75
N VAL A 70 -0.69 -8.36 12.35
CA VAL A 70 0.27 -7.29 12.65
C VAL A 70 0.65 -6.52 11.37
N TYR A 71 1.06 -7.22 10.30
CA TYR A 71 1.39 -6.56 9.02
C TYR A 71 0.20 -5.78 8.44
N LYS A 72 -1.01 -6.34 8.47
CA LYS A 72 -2.21 -5.66 7.96
C LYS A 72 -2.55 -4.40 8.77
N THR A 73 -2.53 -4.50 10.09
CA THR A 73 -2.86 -3.37 10.97
C THR A 73 -1.85 -2.25 10.80
N LEU A 74 -0.56 -2.55 10.81
CA LEU A 74 0.48 -1.53 10.58
C LEU A 74 0.35 -0.91 9.19
N LEU A 75 0.23 -1.73 8.14
CA LEU A 75 0.09 -1.24 6.77
C LEU A 75 -1.15 -0.37 6.58
N SER A 76 -2.26 -0.66 7.27
CA SER A 76 -3.49 0.13 7.15
C SER A 76 -3.30 1.59 7.57
N VAL A 77 -2.35 1.86 8.47
CA VAL A 77 -2.00 3.21 8.93
C VAL A 77 -0.86 3.77 8.10
N THR A 78 0.20 2.99 7.85
CA THR A 78 1.37 3.50 7.13
C THR A 78 1.08 3.75 5.65
N SER A 79 0.06 3.11 5.05
CA SER A 79 -0.39 3.42 3.69
C SER A 79 -0.90 4.86 3.53
N THR A 80 -1.22 5.57 4.62
CA THR A 80 -1.55 7.00 4.56
C THR A 80 -0.40 7.83 3.97
N PHE A 81 0.86 7.43 4.21
CA PHE A 81 2.04 8.07 3.62
C PHE A 81 2.17 7.84 2.11
N ASP A 82 1.37 6.96 1.49
CA ASP A 82 1.34 6.78 0.03
C ASP A 82 0.58 7.93 -0.66
N SER A 83 -0.31 8.61 0.06
CA SER A 83 -1.00 9.80 -0.43
C SER A 83 -0.21 11.03 -0.05
N GLU A 84 0.07 11.93 -0.97
CA GLU A 84 0.79 13.18 -0.68
C GLU A 84 -0.08 14.21 0.07
N SER A 85 -1.40 14.18 -0.11
CA SER A 85 -2.35 15.14 0.47
C SER A 85 -2.92 14.74 1.83
N TYR A 86 -2.34 13.73 2.49
CA TYR A 86 -2.91 13.16 3.71
C TYR A 86 -2.95 14.14 4.89
N ASP A 87 -1.99 15.06 4.95
CA ASP A 87 -1.90 16.11 5.99
C ASP A 87 -2.71 17.37 5.62
N TYR A 88 -3.16 17.49 4.36
CA TYR A 88 -3.95 18.62 3.87
C TYR A 88 -5.06 18.20 2.86
N PRO A 89 -6.08 17.42 3.31
CA PRO A 89 -7.03 16.76 2.40
C PRO A 89 -8.05 17.69 1.71
N ASN A 90 -8.29 18.91 2.20
CA ASN A 90 -9.46 19.70 1.78
C ASN A 90 -9.19 20.83 0.76
N ASN A 91 -7.96 21.38 0.62
CA ASN A 91 -7.82 22.77 0.14
C ASN A 91 -6.71 23.05 -0.90
N VAL A 92 -6.31 22.08 -1.73
CA VAL A 92 -5.25 22.31 -2.76
C VAL A 92 -5.75 23.13 -3.97
N LYS A 93 -7.08 23.27 -4.16
CA LYS A 93 -7.64 23.96 -5.33
C LYS A 93 -7.47 25.49 -5.30
N GLU A 94 -7.41 26.10 -4.12
CA GLU A 94 -7.38 27.57 -3.98
C GLU A 94 -5.96 28.12 -4.12
N SER A 95 -4.98 27.52 -3.45
CA SER A 95 -3.58 27.99 -3.46
C SER A 95 -2.92 27.93 -4.84
N VAL A 96 -3.23 26.91 -5.66
CA VAL A 96 -2.69 26.75 -7.02
C VAL A 96 -3.34 27.72 -8.01
N THR A 97 -4.65 27.97 -7.86
CA THR A 97 -5.40 28.85 -8.76
C THR A 97 -5.00 30.33 -8.57
N GLU A 98 -4.70 30.75 -7.34
CA GLU A 98 -4.22 32.11 -7.07
C GLU A 98 -2.76 32.31 -7.44
N MET A 99 -1.87 31.34 -7.16
CA MET A 99 -0.46 31.42 -7.54
C MET A 99 -0.27 31.41 -9.06
N SER A 100 -1.05 30.61 -9.80
CA SER A 100 -1.01 30.60 -11.27
C SER A 100 -1.40 31.95 -11.87
N LYS A 101 -2.40 32.64 -11.31
CA LYS A 101 -2.83 33.96 -11.80
C LYS A 101 -1.79 35.05 -11.51
N ASN A 102 -1.08 34.96 -10.39
CA ASN A 102 -0.07 35.96 -9.99
C ASN A 102 1.32 35.71 -10.61
N PHE A 103 1.66 34.47 -10.96
CA PHE A 103 2.91 34.13 -11.66
C PHE A 103 2.87 34.56 -13.14
N THR A 104 1.71 34.46 -13.80
CA THR A 104 1.48 34.98 -15.18
C THR A 104 1.80 36.48 -15.27
N ASN A 105 1.48 37.27 -14.24
CA ASN A 105 1.75 38.71 -14.21
C ASN A 105 3.24 39.06 -14.04
N LYS A 106 4.10 38.13 -13.58
CA LYS A 106 5.56 38.33 -13.53
C LYS A 106 6.27 37.79 -14.78
N VAL A 107 5.71 36.79 -15.47
CA VAL A 107 6.21 36.32 -16.77
C VAL A 107 5.99 37.37 -17.86
N GLU A 108 4.93 38.17 -17.77
CA GLU A 108 4.71 39.31 -18.69
C GLU A 108 5.80 40.40 -18.57
N LYS A 109 6.48 40.51 -17.42
CA LYS A 109 7.66 41.38 -17.21
C LYS A 109 9.00 40.71 -17.54
N LEU A 110 9.02 39.40 -17.82
CA LEU A 110 10.19 38.65 -18.32
C LEU A 110 10.10 38.37 -19.82
N ALA A 111 8.91 38.50 -20.44
CA ALA A 111 8.71 38.46 -21.89
C ALA A 111 9.39 39.64 -22.64
N SER A 112 9.97 40.59 -21.91
CA SER A 112 10.91 41.58 -22.43
C SER A 112 12.37 41.07 -22.57
N ALA A 113 12.66 39.80 -22.23
CA ALA A 113 13.95 39.17 -22.48
C ALA A 113 14.00 38.52 -23.88
N ARG A 114 15.00 38.93 -24.66
CA ARG A 114 15.13 38.73 -26.10
C ARG A 114 15.85 37.41 -26.44
N SER A 115 15.17 36.25 -26.53
CA SER A 115 15.43 35.22 -27.57
C SER A 115 14.52 33.98 -27.46
N THR A 116 14.19 33.39 -28.61
CA THR A 116 13.32 32.21 -28.78
C THR A 116 14.01 30.86 -28.52
N SER A 117 15.35 30.80 -28.42
CA SER A 117 16.08 29.54 -28.29
C SER A 117 16.16 29.01 -26.84
N GLU A 118 16.11 29.88 -25.83
CA GLU A 118 16.10 29.46 -24.41
C GLU A 118 14.70 29.07 -23.94
N ALA A 119 13.64 29.62 -24.57
CA ALA A 119 12.25 29.28 -24.27
C ALA A 119 11.92 27.81 -24.59
N HIS A 120 12.53 27.23 -25.63
CA HIS A 120 12.33 25.83 -25.99
C HIS A 120 13.06 24.84 -25.06
N ALA A 121 14.13 25.25 -24.39
CA ALA A 121 14.82 24.41 -23.39
C ALA A 121 14.00 24.27 -22.10
N VAL A 122 13.23 25.30 -21.73
CA VAL A 122 12.35 25.30 -20.55
C VAL A 122 11.04 24.55 -20.80
N ILE A 123 10.56 24.50 -22.04
CA ILE A 123 9.30 23.82 -22.41
C ILE A 123 9.46 22.29 -22.52
N VAL A 124 10.68 21.80 -22.81
CA VAL A 124 10.94 20.36 -23.00
C VAL A 124 11.45 19.68 -21.71
N SER A 125 11.90 20.44 -20.71
CA SER A 125 12.20 19.90 -19.38
C SER A 125 10.93 19.81 -18.54
N GLU A 126 10.26 18.66 -18.64
CA GLU A 126 9.41 18.06 -17.60
C GLU A 126 8.10 18.79 -17.24
N ASN A 127 7.00 18.02 -17.25
CA ASN A 127 5.75 18.21 -16.51
C ASN A 127 5.77 19.44 -15.58
N PRO A 128 4.88 20.44 -15.70
CA PRO A 128 4.84 21.54 -14.74
C PRO A 128 4.70 20.91 -13.36
N ARG A 129 5.78 20.92 -12.56
CA ARG A 129 5.81 20.19 -11.28
C ARG A 129 4.67 20.76 -10.45
N SER A 130 3.60 19.98 -10.31
CA SER A 130 2.50 20.35 -9.44
C SER A 130 3.13 20.52 -8.06
N LEU A 131 2.95 21.70 -7.47
CA LEU A 131 3.48 22.00 -6.15
C LEU A 131 3.12 20.88 -5.18
N PRO A 132 4.02 20.55 -4.26
CA PRO A 132 3.75 19.53 -3.27
C PRO A 132 2.40 19.75 -2.60
N LYS A 133 1.64 18.69 -2.39
CA LYS A 133 0.28 18.77 -1.82
C LYS A 133 0.26 18.62 -0.31
N THR A 134 1.36 19.00 0.34
CA THR A 134 1.53 18.95 1.79
C THR A 134 0.95 20.20 2.45
N LEU A 135 0.68 20.12 3.76
CA LEU A 135 0.29 21.28 4.55
C LEU A 135 1.37 22.37 4.56
N ASN A 136 2.64 21.98 4.71
CA ASN A 136 3.77 22.92 4.71
C ASN A 136 3.89 23.67 3.38
N GLN A 137 3.62 23.00 2.25
CA GLN A 137 3.61 23.68 0.96
C GLN A 137 2.42 24.64 0.81
N ALA A 138 1.25 24.30 1.35
CA ALA A 138 0.10 25.19 1.37
C ALA A 138 0.38 26.45 2.20
N LEU A 139 0.98 26.30 3.39
CA LEU A 139 1.45 27.40 4.23
C LEU A 139 2.47 28.27 3.49
N SER A 140 3.47 27.65 2.85
CA SER A 140 4.46 28.35 2.04
C SER A 140 3.81 29.21 0.95
N THR A 141 2.84 28.63 0.24
CA THR A 141 2.14 29.30 -0.85
C THR A 141 1.31 30.48 -0.32
N ALA A 142 0.54 30.28 0.75
CA ALA A 142 -0.27 31.32 1.36
C ALA A 142 0.57 32.50 1.89
N ALA A 143 1.71 32.21 2.53
CA ALA A 143 2.62 33.23 3.03
C ALA A 143 3.22 34.06 1.89
N ASN A 144 3.70 33.42 0.82
CA ASN A 144 4.26 34.10 -0.34
C ASN A 144 3.21 34.93 -1.10
N VAL A 145 1.99 34.42 -1.29
CA VAL A 145 0.89 35.18 -1.92
C VAL A 145 0.54 36.41 -1.10
N SER A 146 0.51 36.29 0.24
CA SER A 146 0.24 37.40 1.14
C SER A 146 1.34 38.46 1.09
N ALA A 147 2.62 38.05 1.08
CA ALA A 147 3.75 38.95 0.92
C ALA A 147 3.69 39.72 -0.40
N LEU A 148 3.38 39.04 -1.50
CA LEU A 148 3.20 39.66 -2.82
C LEU A 148 2.06 40.66 -2.84
N LYS A 149 0.93 40.35 -2.17
CA LYS A 149 -0.22 41.24 -2.08
C LYS A 149 0.14 42.54 -1.35
N ILE A 150 0.90 42.45 -0.27
CA ILE A 150 1.39 43.63 0.45
C ILE A 150 2.28 44.47 -0.47
N GLN A 151 3.29 43.85 -1.10
CA GLN A 151 4.22 44.55 -2.00
C GLN A 151 3.55 45.20 -3.22
N GLN A 152 2.40 44.69 -3.65
CA GLN A 152 1.67 45.21 -4.81
C GLN A 152 0.63 46.28 -4.46
N LEU A 153 0.00 46.18 -3.29
CA LEU A 153 -1.16 47.01 -2.94
C LEU A 153 -0.85 48.04 -1.85
N SER A 154 0.23 47.86 -1.09
CA SER A 154 0.65 48.78 -0.04
C SER A 154 1.73 49.73 -0.55
N THR A 155 1.63 51.00 -0.15
CA THR A 155 2.71 51.99 -0.22
C THR A 155 3.23 52.35 1.17
N ASP A 156 2.80 51.60 2.19
CA ASP A 156 3.14 51.80 3.60
C ASP A 156 4.39 50.98 3.95
N ASP A 157 5.49 51.68 4.25
CA ASP A 157 6.80 51.13 4.62
C ASP A 157 6.76 50.29 5.92
N SER A 158 5.69 50.41 6.73
CA SER A 158 5.48 49.59 7.92
C SER A 158 5.05 48.16 7.58
N LEU A 159 4.35 47.95 6.46
CA LEU A 159 3.91 46.64 5.99
C LEU A 159 5.00 45.86 5.25
N ASP A 160 6.08 46.52 4.83
CA ASP A 160 7.22 45.86 4.18
C ASP A 160 7.93 44.86 5.10
N ILE A 161 8.02 45.15 6.40
CA ILE A 161 8.58 44.22 7.39
C ILE A 161 7.70 42.96 7.51
N VAL A 162 6.38 43.13 7.43
CA VAL A 162 5.42 42.00 7.43
C VAL A 162 5.60 41.16 6.16
N ALA A 163 5.75 41.79 5.00
CA ALA A 163 6.03 41.09 3.74
C ALA A 163 7.36 40.33 3.77
N GLN A 164 8.38 40.89 4.42
CA GLN A 164 9.68 40.24 4.65
C GLN A 164 9.52 39.00 5.54
N GLY A 165 8.83 39.11 6.68
CA GLY A 165 8.56 37.98 7.58
C GLY A 165 7.78 36.86 6.89
N LEU A 166 6.73 37.21 6.14
CA LEU A 166 5.94 36.26 5.35
C LEU A 166 6.79 35.55 4.29
N THR A 167 7.72 36.25 3.64
CA THR A 167 8.65 35.64 2.69
C THR A 167 9.57 34.63 3.38
N GLN A 168 10.08 34.93 4.58
CA GLN A 168 10.92 34.01 5.36
C GLN A 168 10.15 32.75 5.78
N VAL A 169 8.93 32.91 6.30
CA VAL A 169 8.02 31.78 6.59
C VAL A 169 7.80 30.94 5.33
N GLY A 170 7.48 31.60 4.21
CA GLY A 170 7.27 30.95 2.92
C GLY A 170 8.43 30.05 2.50
N GLN A 171 9.66 30.54 2.61
CA GLN A 171 10.87 29.81 2.25
C GLN A 171 11.15 28.61 3.19
N VAL A 172 10.97 28.81 4.49
CA VAL A 172 11.23 27.75 5.49
C VAL A 172 10.19 26.65 5.39
N GLU A 173 8.91 26.98 5.26
CA GLU A 173 7.83 26.02 5.09
C GLU A 173 7.99 25.18 3.80
N ALA A 174 8.50 25.77 2.72
CA ALA A 174 8.83 25.01 1.50
C ALA A 174 9.94 23.97 1.73
N LYS A 175 10.95 24.30 2.54
CA LYS A 175 12.02 23.36 2.91
C LYS A 175 11.51 22.24 3.82
N ILE A 176 10.62 22.56 4.77
CA ILE A 176 9.98 21.55 5.62
C ILE A 176 9.11 20.62 4.77
N SER A 177 8.38 21.17 3.78
CA SER A 177 7.64 20.35 2.81
C SER A 177 8.54 19.38 2.05
N GLU A 178 9.71 19.80 1.58
CA GLU A 178 10.65 18.90 0.90
C GLU A 178 11.15 17.79 1.84
N ALA A 179 11.52 18.13 3.08
CA ALA A 179 11.91 17.13 4.08
C ALA A 179 10.78 16.13 4.38
N LYS A 180 9.52 16.60 4.37
CA LYS A 180 8.32 15.77 4.51
C LYS A 180 8.17 14.78 3.36
N LEU A 181 8.32 15.23 2.12
CA LEU A 181 8.29 14.35 0.95
C LEU A 181 9.38 13.27 1.01
N GLN A 182 10.56 13.61 1.51
CA GLN A 182 11.65 12.66 1.70
C GLN A 182 11.30 11.60 2.75
N GLN A 183 10.73 12.01 3.89
CA GLN A 183 10.21 11.09 4.90
C GLN A 183 9.20 10.11 4.27
N ASP A 184 8.22 10.65 3.56
CA ASP A 184 7.13 9.86 3.01
C ASP A 184 7.66 8.88 1.96
N LYS A 185 8.59 9.30 1.11
CA LYS A 185 9.28 8.43 0.14
C LYS A 185 10.06 7.29 0.81
N LEU A 186 10.75 7.56 1.92
CA LEU A 186 11.46 6.55 2.70
C LEU A 186 10.48 5.55 3.32
N ILE A 187 9.39 6.03 3.93
CA ILE A 187 8.35 5.16 4.50
C ILE A 187 7.69 4.30 3.40
N GLN A 188 7.33 4.89 2.26
CA GLN A 188 6.78 4.16 1.12
C GLN A 188 7.72 3.03 0.66
N THR A 189 9.03 3.32 0.59
CA THR A 189 10.00 2.41 -0.01
C THR A 189 10.52 1.35 0.96
N ASN A 190 10.80 1.72 2.20
CA ASN A 190 11.46 0.87 3.18
C ASN A 190 10.47 0.24 4.19
N VAL A 191 9.21 0.68 4.21
CA VAL A 191 8.18 0.17 5.14
C VAL A 191 7.00 -0.40 4.36
N ASN A 192 6.28 0.42 3.61
CA ASN A 192 5.02 0.00 2.94
C ASN A 192 5.26 -1.07 1.88
N LYS A 193 6.25 -0.88 0.99
CA LYS A 193 6.60 -1.87 -0.03
C LYS A 193 7.00 -3.22 0.58
N PRO A 194 7.91 -3.31 1.57
CA PRO A 194 8.21 -4.57 2.27
C PRO A 194 6.99 -5.20 2.95
N PHE A 195 6.12 -4.43 3.62
CA PHE A 195 4.89 -4.96 4.22
C PHE A 195 3.96 -5.57 3.17
N VAL A 196 3.74 -4.88 2.04
CA VAL A 196 2.96 -5.41 0.92
C VAL A 196 3.59 -6.67 0.35
N LEU A 197 4.93 -6.70 0.21
CA LEU A 197 5.67 -7.84 -0.30
C LEU A 197 5.48 -9.07 0.60
N GLN A 198 5.66 -8.90 1.92
CA GLN A 198 5.51 -9.98 2.90
C GLN A 198 4.08 -10.54 2.93
N LEU A 199 3.07 -9.67 2.83
CA LEU A 199 1.66 -10.07 2.76
C LEU A 199 1.34 -10.83 1.47
N LYS A 200 1.83 -10.36 0.31
CA LYS A 200 1.48 -10.93 -1.00
C LYS A 200 2.30 -12.17 -1.37
N GLN A 201 3.53 -12.28 -0.89
CA GLN A 201 4.44 -13.38 -1.21
C GLN A 201 4.51 -14.37 -0.05
N SER A 202 5.22 -14.05 1.02
CA SER A 202 5.52 -14.99 2.11
C SER A 202 4.26 -15.51 2.80
N LEU A 203 3.37 -14.62 3.27
CA LEU A 203 2.16 -15.03 4.00
C LEU A 203 1.12 -15.69 3.09
N SER A 204 1.05 -15.30 1.81
CA SER A 204 0.20 -15.94 0.81
C SER A 204 0.65 -17.39 0.51
N VAL A 205 1.96 -17.67 0.54
CA VAL A 205 2.48 -19.04 0.39
C VAL A 205 2.06 -19.92 1.58
N ALA A 206 2.12 -19.40 2.81
CA ALA A 206 1.57 -20.11 3.98
C ALA A 206 0.05 -20.35 3.86
N ASP A 207 -0.73 -19.37 3.41
CA ASP A 207 -2.18 -19.55 3.18
C ASP A 207 -2.46 -20.68 2.18
N ARG A 208 -1.66 -20.78 1.10
CA ARG A 208 -1.80 -21.85 0.09
C ARG A 208 -1.44 -23.21 0.65
N ALA A 209 -0.37 -23.31 1.44
CA ALA A 209 0.02 -24.56 2.09
C ALA A 209 -1.06 -25.04 3.05
N ARG A 210 -1.60 -24.16 3.89
CA ARG A 210 -2.73 -24.47 4.80
C ARG A 210 -3.98 -24.90 4.05
N LYS A 211 -4.33 -24.20 2.96
CA LYS A 211 -5.46 -24.61 2.10
C LYS A 211 -5.24 -25.99 1.49
N ASN A 212 -4.00 -26.34 1.13
CA ASN A 212 -3.68 -27.67 0.63
C ASN A 212 -3.88 -28.73 1.72
N VAL A 213 -3.38 -28.50 2.94
CA VAL A 213 -3.60 -29.39 4.10
C VAL A 213 -5.08 -29.64 4.32
N GLU A 214 -5.88 -28.58 4.36
CA GLU A 214 -7.33 -28.71 4.56
C GLU A 214 -8.01 -29.50 3.43
N ASN A 215 -7.62 -29.28 2.17
CA ASN A 215 -8.15 -30.05 1.05
C ASN A 215 -7.77 -31.54 1.14
N LYS A 216 -6.55 -31.87 1.58
CA LYS A 216 -6.09 -33.25 1.75
C LYS A 216 -6.79 -33.92 2.93
N ARG A 217 -6.96 -33.22 4.07
CA ARG A 217 -7.74 -33.66 5.23
C ARG A 217 -9.16 -34.03 4.83
N LEU A 218 -9.86 -33.14 4.14
CA LEU A 218 -11.24 -33.36 3.68
C LEU A 218 -11.35 -34.57 2.74
N SER A 219 -10.35 -34.77 1.88
CA SER A 219 -10.27 -35.95 1.00
C SER A 219 -10.07 -37.24 1.78
N TYR A 220 -9.16 -37.24 2.75
CA TYR A 220 -8.90 -38.37 3.63
C TYR A 220 -10.16 -38.74 4.45
N ASP A 221 -10.81 -37.74 5.05
CA ASP A 221 -12.04 -37.94 5.85
C ASP A 221 -13.20 -38.45 4.99
N ALA A 222 -13.34 -37.97 3.75
CA ALA A 222 -14.34 -38.46 2.81
C ALA A 222 -14.05 -39.93 2.39
N ALA A 223 -12.79 -40.29 2.16
CA ALA A 223 -12.39 -41.66 1.84
C ALA A 223 -12.61 -42.60 3.03
N ARG A 224 -12.28 -42.17 4.26
CA ARG A 224 -12.52 -42.92 5.50
C ARG A 224 -14.02 -43.19 5.68
N SER A 225 -14.87 -42.18 5.50
CA SER A 225 -16.33 -42.33 5.55
C SER A 225 -16.87 -43.24 4.45
N SER A 226 -16.29 -43.20 3.26
CA SER A 226 -16.68 -44.06 2.14
C SER A 226 -16.31 -45.51 2.39
N LEU A 227 -15.13 -45.78 2.97
CA LEU A 227 -14.69 -47.12 3.35
C LEU A 227 -15.60 -47.72 4.43
N LYS A 228 -16.00 -46.93 5.44
CA LYS A 228 -16.89 -47.37 6.53
C LYS A 228 -18.25 -47.90 6.04
N ASN A 229 -18.74 -47.38 4.91
CA ASN A 229 -20.07 -47.71 4.37
C ASN A 229 -20.00 -48.54 3.07
N CYS A 230 -18.83 -49.10 2.72
CA CYS A 230 -18.65 -49.80 1.45
C CYS A 230 -19.16 -51.24 1.47
N LYS A 231 -19.43 -51.78 0.28
CA LYS A 231 -19.67 -53.22 0.09
C LYS A 231 -18.32 -53.97 0.07
N PRO A 232 -18.26 -55.24 0.50
CA PRO A 232 -17.01 -56.02 0.57
C PRO A 232 -16.21 -56.05 -0.73
N GLU A 233 -16.90 -56.08 -1.87
CA GLU A 233 -16.31 -56.09 -3.22
C GLU A 233 -15.47 -54.84 -3.54
N LYS A 234 -15.75 -53.70 -2.89
CA LYS A 234 -15.04 -52.42 -3.10
C LYS A 234 -14.06 -52.10 -1.96
N GLU A 235 -14.01 -52.93 -0.93
CA GLU A 235 -13.24 -52.64 0.28
C GLU A 235 -11.74 -52.57 -0.02
N ALA A 236 -11.20 -53.53 -0.77
CA ALA A 236 -9.78 -53.58 -1.10
C ALA A 236 -9.31 -52.34 -1.88
N SER A 237 -10.10 -51.87 -2.87
CA SER A 237 -9.73 -50.69 -3.65
C SER A 237 -9.86 -49.38 -2.86
N LEU A 238 -10.85 -49.29 -1.97
CA LEU A 238 -11.02 -48.12 -1.10
C LEU A 238 -9.94 -48.05 -0.02
N ARG A 239 -9.42 -49.18 0.48
CA ARG A 239 -8.29 -49.22 1.42
C ARG A 239 -7.02 -48.64 0.81
N VAL A 240 -6.66 -49.07 -0.41
CA VAL A 240 -5.50 -48.51 -1.13
C VAL A 240 -5.66 -47.00 -1.36
N THR A 241 -6.87 -46.56 -1.71
CA THR A 241 -7.17 -45.12 -1.88
C THR A 241 -7.02 -44.36 -0.57
N LEU A 242 -7.47 -44.94 0.55
CA LEU A 242 -7.36 -44.32 1.87
C LEU A 242 -5.89 -44.17 2.31
N GLU A 243 -5.09 -45.22 2.17
CA GLU A 243 -3.64 -45.20 2.48
C GLU A 243 -2.93 -44.12 1.67
N SER A 244 -3.18 -44.05 0.36
CA SER A 244 -2.61 -43.00 -0.49
C SER A 244 -3.01 -41.58 -0.06
N LEU A 245 -4.26 -41.38 0.38
CA LEU A 245 -4.73 -40.06 0.84
C LEU A 245 -4.21 -39.71 2.24
N GLU A 246 -3.93 -40.71 3.07
CA GLU A 246 -3.27 -40.54 4.37
C GLU A 246 -1.85 -40.02 4.20
N ASP A 247 -1.07 -40.67 3.32
CA ASP A 247 0.29 -40.26 2.99
C ASP A 247 0.31 -38.84 2.41
N GLU A 248 -0.62 -38.51 1.50
CA GLU A 248 -0.74 -37.16 0.94
C GLU A 248 -1.11 -36.11 1.99
N PHE A 249 -1.95 -36.46 2.95
CA PHE A 249 -2.33 -35.57 4.05
C PHE A 249 -1.15 -35.34 5.01
N ALA A 250 -0.42 -36.40 5.37
CA ALA A 250 0.78 -36.31 6.19
C ALA A 250 1.84 -35.44 5.51
N ALA A 251 2.15 -35.71 4.24
CA ALA A 251 3.12 -34.93 3.46
C ALA A 251 2.73 -33.45 3.35
N ALA A 252 1.46 -33.16 3.05
CA ALA A 252 0.99 -31.77 2.98
C ALA A 252 1.13 -31.04 4.33
N THR A 253 0.92 -31.76 5.44
CA THR A 253 1.04 -31.19 6.79
C THR A 253 2.50 -30.89 7.13
N GLU A 254 3.42 -31.81 6.83
CA GLU A 254 4.87 -31.60 7.01
C GLU A 254 5.38 -30.41 6.18
N ASP A 255 5.01 -30.36 4.89
CA ASP A 255 5.36 -29.26 3.99
C ASP A 255 4.85 -27.91 4.53
N ALA A 256 3.60 -27.87 5.00
CA ALA A 256 3.02 -26.66 5.56
C ALA A 256 3.72 -26.21 6.85
N VAL A 257 4.14 -27.15 7.71
CA VAL A 257 4.97 -26.84 8.89
C VAL A 257 6.29 -26.19 8.48
N VAL A 258 6.98 -26.73 7.47
CA VAL A 258 8.24 -26.16 6.97
C VAL A 258 8.02 -24.74 6.42
N VAL A 259 6.99 -24.55 5.60
CA VAL A 259 6.64 -23.24 5.02
C VAL A 259 6.31 -22.23 6.11
N MET A 260 5.47 -22.57 7.09
CA MET A 260 5.08 -21.65 8.16
C MET A 260 6.28 -21.25 9.02
N LYS A 261 7.18 -22.20 9.34
CA LYS A 261 8.43 -21.89 10.04
C LYS A 261 9.32 -20.93 9.24
N ASP A 262 9.45 -21.12 7.94
CA ASP A 262 10.25 -20.24 7.06
C ASP A 262 9.66 -18.82 7.01
N VAL A 263 8.34 -18.70 6.88
CA VAL A 263 7.64 -17.41 6.89
C VAL A 263 7.85 -16.66 8.20
N LEU A 264 7.77 -17.36 9.34
CA LEU A 264 8.01 -16.76 10.66
C LEU A 264 9.47 -16.33 10.84
N LYS A 265 10.44 -17.12 10.34
CA LYS A 265 11.88 -16.78 10.42
C LYS A 265 12.26 -15.55 9.59
N LYS A 266 11.61 -15.36 8.44
CA LYS A 266 11.84 -14.23 7.52
C LYS A 266 11.02 -12.99 7.87
N ALA A 267 10.30 -13.00 8.99
CA ALA A 267 9.51 -11.85 9.40
C ALA A 267 10.40 -10.76 9.98
N GLU A 268 10.46 -9.60 9.31
CA GLU A 268 11.36 -8.49 9.66
C GLU A 268 10.61 -7.26 10.22
N VAL A 269 9.48 -7.47 10.91
CA VAL A 269 8.61 -6.36 11.38
C VAL A 269 9.39 -5.26 12.12
N LEU A 270 10.32 -5.65 13.00
CA LEU A 270 11.13 -4.69 13.77
C LEU A 270 12.09 -3.88 12.90
N GLU A 271 12.61 -4.46 11.82
CA GLU A 271 13.45 -3.75 10.85
C GLU A 271 12.64 -2.67 10.15
N GLN A 272 11.45 -3.02 9.65
CA GLN A 272 10.55 -2.04 9.02
C GLN A 272 10.08 -0.95 9.99
N LEU A 273 9.87 -1.28 11.27
CA LEU A 273 9.55 -0.27 12.29
C LEU A 273 10.76 0.62 12.59
N THR A 274 11.97 0.09 12.54
CA THR A 274 13.21 0.88 12.68
C THR A 274 13.36 1.87 11.54
N GLU A 275 13.09 1.44 10.30
CA GLU A 275 13.05 2.31 9.12
C GLU A 275 11.99 3.42 9.24
N LEU A 276 10.80 3.08 9.74
CA LEU A 276 9.72 4.05 10.00
C LEU A 276 10.17 5.14 10.99
N ILE A 277 10.69 4.73 12.15
CA ILE A 277 11.14 5.67 13.18
C ILE A 277 12.34 6.48 12.69
N THR A 278 13.24 5.89 11.92
CA THR A 278 14.41 6.58 11.36
C THR A 278 13.99 7.68 10.39
N ALA A 279 13.06 7.39 9.48
CA ALA A 279 12.52 8.38 8.56
C ALA A 279 11.82 9.53 9.30
N GLN A 280 10.97 9.21 10.29
CA GLN A 280 10.28 10.21 11.11
C GLN A 280 11.26 11.08 11.91
N LEU A 281 12.27 10.46 12.53
CA LEU A 281 13.29 11.18 13.30
C LEU A 281 14.08 12.15 12.42
N ALA A 282 14.45 11.74 11.20
CA ALA A 282 15.14 12.58 10.25
C ALA A 282 14.32 13.84 9.90
N PHE A 283 13.03 13.66 9.59
CA PHE A 283 12.11 14.77 9.32
C PHE A 283 11.96 15.70 10.52
N HIS A 284 11.67 15.16 11.72
CA HIS A 284 11.46 15.98 12.90
C HIS A 284 12.71 16.79 13.30
N LYS A 285 13.91 16.21 13.11
CA LYS A 285 15.17 16.95 13.30
C LYS A 285 15.33 18.09 12.31
N ALA A 286 15.11 17.82 11.01
CA ALA A 286 15.21 18.85 9.98
C ALA A 286 14.20 19.99 10.20
N ALA A 287 12.94 19.65 10.53
CA ALA A 287 11.91 20.64 10.83
C ALA A 287 12.25 21.47 12.07
N SER A 288 12.74 20.83 13.14
CA SER A 288 13.16 21.53 14.36
C SER A 288 14.31 22.50 14.11
N GLU A 289 15.29 22.12 13.30
CA GLU A 289 16.42 22.98 12.95
C GLU A 289 15.96 24.20 12.14
N LEU A 290 15.15 23.96 11.10
CA LEU A 290 14.61 25.00 10.23
C LEU A 290 13.73 26.00 10.99
N LEU A 291 12.84 25.52 11.86
CA LEU A 291 12.00 26.37 12.70
C LEU A 291 12.82 27.11 13.76
N GLY A 292 13.84 26.46 14.32
CA GLY A 292 14.77 27.06 15.29
C GLY A 292 15.58 28.22 14.70
N GLN A 293 15.89 28.18 13.40
CA GLN A 293 16.53 29.30 12.68
C GLN A 293 15.53 30.42 12.32
N LEU A 294 14.28 30.05 11.98
CA LEU A 294 13.24 31.01 11.60
C LEU A 294 12.75 31.84 12.79
N LEU A 295 12.56 31.21 13.95
CA LEU A 295 11.91 31.87 15.09
C LEU A 295 12.62 33.16 15.53
N PRO A 296 13.95 33.19 15.77
CA PRO A 296 14.65 34.43 16.11
C PRO A 296 14.56 35.49 15.01
N THR A 297 14.55 35.07 13.74
CA THR A 297 14.40 35.98 12.60
C THR A 297 13.06 36.70 12.66
N LEU A 298 11.97 35.99 12.98
CA LEU A 298 10.66 36.58 13.13
C LEU A 298 10.53 37.44 14.39
N GLU A 299 11.18 37.06 15.48
CA GLU A 299 11.22 37.86 16.71
C GLU A 299 11.91 39.21 16.47
N ASN A 300 13.04 39.21 15.78
CA ASN A 300 13.75 40.44 15.40
C ASN A 300 12.87 41.32 14.49
N LEU A 301 12.24 40.75 13.45
CA LEU A 301 11.35 41.52 12.56
C LEU A 301 10.13 42.08 13.30
N LYS A 302 9.62 41.36 14.31
CA LYS A 302 8.52 41.83 15.17
C LYS A 302 8.95 43.02 16.02
N GLU A 303 10.16 43.00 16.58
CA GLU A 303 10.73 44.14 17.32
C GLU A 303 10.95 45.35 16.41
N ASP A 304 11.51 45.15 15.22
CA ASP A 304 11.71 46.20 14.22
C ASP A 304 10.38 46.83 13.77
N ALA A 305 9.34 46.01 13.58
CA ALA A 305 7.99 46.48 13.28
C ALA A 305 7.38 47.29 14.45
N GLY A 306 7.55 46.83 15.69
CA GLY A 306 7.10 47.55 16.88
C GLY A 306 7.83 48.89 17.09
N GLY A 307 9.11 48.97 16.70
CA GLY A 307 9.89 50.21 16.71
C GLY A 307 9.43 51.23 15.68
N LYS A 308 9.01 50.80 14.48
CA LYS A 308 8.48 51.69 13.44
C LYS A 308 7.06 52.19 13.73
N VAL A 309 6.19 51.35 14.28
CA VAL A 309 4.81 51.76 14.62
C VAL A 309 4.78 52.82 15.73
N LEU A 310 5.80 52.86 16.60
CA LEU A 310 5.93 53.88 17.64
C LEU A 310 6.60 55.18 17.15
N SER A 311 7.46 55.14 16.13
CA SER A 311 8.04 56.37 15.53
C SER A 311 7.03 57.14 14.69
N ASP A 312 6.11 56.45 14.03
CA ASP A 312 5.14 57.10 13.11
C ASP A 312 3.96 57.75 13.83
N ILE A 313 3.83 57.55 15.15
CA ILE A 313 2.79 58.17 15.99
C ILE A 313 3.28 59.48 16.64
N GLU A 314 4.60 59.71 16.77
CA GLU A 314 5.12 60.90 17.46
C GLU A 314 5.28 62.14 16.56
N ASP A 315 5.20 62.00 15.23
CA ASP A 315 5.33 63.13 14.29
C ASP A 315 3.99 63.64 13.71
N ALA A 316 2.86 63.14 14.20
CA ALA A 316 1.53 63.68 13.92
C ALA A 316 1.04 64.50 15.12
N ASP A 317 1.21 65.82 15.04
CA ASP A 317 0.77 66.88 15.96
C ASP A 317 1.65 67.15 17.20
N ILE A 318 2.70 67.98 17.03
CA ILE A 318 2.91 69.26 17.76
C ILE A 318 3.50 70.31 16.82
#